data_AF-A0A3M1EEF3-F1
#
_entry.id   AF-A0A3M1EEF3-F1
#
_cell.length_a   1.000
_cell.length_b   1.000
_cell.length_c   1.000
_cell.angle_alpha   90.00
_cell.angle_beta   90.00
_cell.angle_gamma   90.00
#
_symmetry.space_group_name_H-M   'P 1'
#
loop_
_entity.id
_entity.type
_entity.pdbx_description
1 polymer ?
#
loop_
_entity_poly.entity_id
_entity_poly.type
_entity_poly.pdbx_seq_one_letter_code
_entity_poly.pdbx_strand_id
1 'polypeptide(L)'
;MASESELEAALAHAQAVKSKYEAELLRKANVVGVGVGFKSEGGKATDRVAIVVSVRKKVRRAALAPEDVIPPVLEGVPVDVVETGVLRAL
;
A
#
# COMPACT_ATOMS: atom_id res chain seq x y z
N MET A 1 -19.89 -13.01 -13.00
CA MET A 1 -19.34 -13.55 -11.74
C MET A 1 -17.83 -13.49 -11.87
N ALA A 2 -17.20 -12.36 -11.51
CA ALA A 2 -15.76 -12.35 -11.28
C ALA A 2 -15.53 -13.28 -10.09
N SER A 3 -14.71 -14.30 -10.30
CA SER A 3 -14.71 -15.48 -9.45
C SER A 3 -14.13 -15.17 -8.07
N GLU A 4 -14.77 -15.62 -6.99
CA GLU A 4 -14.24 -15.51 -5.62
C GLU A 4 -12.77 -16.01 -5.53
N SER A 5 -12.41 -16.99 -6.36
CA SER A 5 -11.05 -17.52 -6.46
C SER A 5 -10.02 -16.54 -6.99
N GLU A 6 -10.37 -15.66 -7.93
CA GLU A 6 -9.42 -14.67 -8.46
C GLU A 6 -9.09 -13.61 -7.40
N LEU A 7 -10.08 -13.24 -6.59
CA LEU A 7 -9.89 -12.29 -5.49
C LEU A 7 -9.04 -12.90 -4.37
N GLU A 8 -9.30 -14.16 -4.00
CA GLU A 8 -8.47 -14.87 -3.02
C GLU A 8 -7.02 -15.02 -3.50
N ALA A 9 -6.81 -15.39 -4.76
CA ALA A 9 -5.47 -15.48 -5.33
C ALA A 9 -4.74 -14.14 -5.33
N ALA A 10 -5.44 -13.05 -5.69
CA ALA A 10 -4.88 -11.70 -5.65
C ALA A 10 -4.55 -11.24 -4.21
N LEU A 11 -5.41 -11.55 -3.24
CA LEU A 11 -5.15 -11.29 -1.82
C LEU A 11 -3.95 -12.07 -1.30
N ALA A 12 -3.88 -13.37 -1.57
CA ALA A 12 -2.76 -14.21 -1.18
C ALA A 12 -1.44 -13.73 -1.79
N HIS A 13 -1.44 -13.38 -3.08
CA HIS A 13 -0.28 -12.81 -3.77
C HIS A 13 0.13 -11.47 -3.14
N ALA A 14 -0.81 -10.56 -2.96
CA ALA A 14 -0.54 -9.27 -2.31
C ALA A 14 0.00 -9.43 -0.88
N GLN A 15 -0.46 -10.44 -0.14
CA GLN A 15 -0.01 -10.72 1.22
C GLN A 15 1.41 -11.30 1.25
N ALA A 16 1.75 -12.18 0.31
CA ALA A 16 3.11 -12.68 0.13
C ALA A 16 4.08 -11.53 -0.23
N VAL A 17 3.71 -10.69 -1.21
CA VAL A 17 4.50 -9.52 -1.61
C VAL A 17 4.61 -8.54 -0.45
N LYS A 18 3.51 -8.22 0.24
CA LYS A 18 3.53 -7.37 1.43
C LYS A 18 4.50 -7.91 2.47
N SER A 19 4.46 -9.20 2.80
CA SER A 19 5.32 -9.76 3.84
C SER A 19 6.80 -9.73 3.46
N LYS A 20 7.12 -9.88 2.16
CA LYS A 20 8.48 -9.79 1.63
C LYS A 20 9.04 -8.36 1.72
N TYR A 21 8.22 -7.35 1.41
CA TYR A 21 8.65 -5.95 1.38
C TYR A 21 8.34 -5.18 2.67
N GLU A 22 7.56 -5.72 3.59
CA GLU A 22 7.11 -5.06 4.82
C GLU A 22 8.30 -4.52 5.63
N ALA A 23 9.31 -5.34 5.87
CA ALA A 23 10.48 -4.93 6.65
C ALA A 23 11.27 -3.79 5.98
N GLU A 24 11.31 -3.76 4.65
CA GLU A 24 11.99 -2.70 3.89
C GLU A 24 11.14 -1.41 3.88
N LEU A 25 9.84 -1.54 3.64
CA LEU A 25 8.90 -0.41 3.64
C LEU A 25 8.83 0.25 5.01
N LEU A 26 8.78 -0.52 6.10
CA LEU A 26 8.80 0.00 7.47
C LEU A 26 10.10 0.72 7.84
N ARG A 27 11.20 0.49 7.10
CA ARG A 27 12.46 1.22 7.27
C ARG A 27 12.48 2.57 6.56
N LYS A 28 11.61 2.80 5.56
CA LYS A 28 11.57 4.05 4.80
C LYS A 28 11.09 5.20 5.68
N ALA A 29 11.63 6.39 5.41
CA ALA A 29 11.20 7.60 6.09
C ALA A 29 9.70 7.84 5.84
N ASN A 30 8.96 8.11 6.91
CA ASN A 30 7.52 8.42 6.93
C ASN A 30 6.55 7.23 6.88
N VAL A 31 7.00 5.98 6.69
CA VAL A 31 6.09 4.82 6.74
C VAL A 31 5.69 4.53 8.19
N VAL A 32 4.38 4.45 8.45
CA VAL A 32 3.82 4.13 9.76
C VAL A 32 3.17 2.75 9.81
N GLY A 33 2.83 2.18 8.65
CA GLY A 33 2.25 0.84 8.58
C GLY A 33 2.09 0.35 7.14
N VAL A 34 2.03 -0.97 6.98
CA VAL A 34 1.82 -1.64 5.69
C VAL A 34 0.71 -2.67 5.85
N GLY A 35 -0.32 -2.57 5.02
CA GLY A 35 -1.46 -3.48 4.98
C GLY A 35 -1.71 -3.99 3.57
N VAL A 36 -2.59 -5.00 3.47
CA VAL A 36 -3.19 -5.41 2.20
C VAL A 36 -4.65 -4.98 2.26
N GLY A 37 -5.12 -4.32 1.21
CA GLY A 37 -6.48 -3.86 1.14
C GLY A 37 -6.92 -3.65 -0.30
N PHE A 38 -8.05 -3.00 -0.44
CA PHE A 38 -8.56 -2.60 -1.73
C PHE A 38 -8.02 -1.22 -2.07
N LYS A 39 -7.51 -1.06 -3.29
CA LYS A 39 -7.04 0.24 -3.79
C LYS A 39 -8.21 1.21 -3.72
N SER A 40 -8.00 2.42 -3.20
CA SER A 40 -9.01 3.47 -3.25
C SER A 40 -8.61 4.55 -4.25
N GLU A 41 -9.48 4.81 -5.23
CA GLU A 41 -9.27 5.86 -6.22
C GLU A 41 -10.37 6.92 -6.06
N GLY A 42 -9.99 8.17 -5.74
CA GLY A 42 -10.96 9.27 -5.59
C GLY A 42 -11.94 9.12 -4.42
N GLY A 43 -11.56 8.43 -3.35
CA GLY A 43 -12.42 8.19 -2.18
C GLY A 43 -13.40 7.02 -2.32
N LYS A 44 -13.26 6.21 -3.37
CA LYS A 44 -14.03 4.98 -3.56
C LYS A 44 -13.11 3.77 -3.51
N ALA A 45 -13.46 2.78 -2.67
CA ALA A 45 -12.83 1.47 -2.70
C ALA A 45 -13.08 0.82 -4.07
N THR A 46 -12.04 0.26 -4.67
CA THR A 46 -12.10 -0.46 -5.94
C THR A 46 -12.02 -1.96 -5.70
N ASP A 47 -12.41 -2.78 -6.66
CA ASP A 47 -12.28 -4.25 -6.56
C ASP A 47 -10.84 -4.77 -6.80
N ARG A 48 -9.84 -3.88 -6.77
CA ARG A 48 -8.44 -4.23 -7.01
C ARG A 48 -7.69 -4.34 -5.70
N VAL A 49 -7.12 -5.52 -5.46
CA VAL A 49 -6.21 -5.75 -4.34
C VAL A 49 -4.94 -4.93 -4.52
N ALA A 50 -4.54 -4.21 -3.48
CA ALA A 50 -3.35 -3.39 -3.42
C ALA A 50 -2.67 -3.46 -2.06
N ILE A 51 -1.37 -3.18 -2.04
CA ILE A 51 -0.62 -2.99 -0.81
C ILE A 51 -0.86 -1.56 -0.34
N VAL A 52 -1.53 -1.40 0.78
CA VAL A 52 -1.83 -0.09 1.37
C VAL A 52 -0.69 0.29 2.29
N VAL A 53 0.08 1.32 1.92
CA VAL A 53 1.16 1.85 2.73
C VAL A 53 0.68 3.14 3.39
N SER A 54 0.56 3.07 4.71
CA SER A 54 0.22 4.21 5.56
C SER A 54 1.48 5.02 5.83
N VAL A 55 1.45 6.30 5.45
CA VAL A 55 2.55 7.24 5.70
C VAL A 55 2.09 8.40 6.59
N ARG A 56 2.99 8.94 7.40
CA ARG A 56 2.73 10.11 8.26
C ARG A 56 2.42 11.37 7.47
N LYS A 57 3.08 11.56 6.33
CA LYS A 57 2.90 12.73 5.45
C LYS A 57 3.28 12.36 4.01
N LYS A 58 2.44 12.75 3.05
CA LYS A 58 2.73 12.71 1.62
C LYS A 58 3.68 13.83 1.27
N VAL A 59 4.94 13.46 1.08
CA VAL A 59 5.98 14.35 0.55
C VAL A 59 6.03 14.18 -0.97
N ARG A 60 6.29 15.26 -1.70
CA ARG A 60 6.49 15.17 -3.16
C ARG A 60 7.70 14.29 -3.44
N ARG A 61 7.64 13.48 -4.50
CA ARG A 61 8.77 12.61 -4.93
C ARG A 61 10.08 13.37 -5.11
N ALA A 62 10.04 14.61 -5.59
CA ALA A 62 11.22 15.46 -5.76
C ALA A 62 11.89 15.88 -4.44
N ALA A 63 11.20 15.75 -3.31
CA ALA A 63 11.71 16.08 -1.98
C ALA A 63 11.96 14.81 -1.12
N LEU A 64 11.83 13.61 -1.70
CA LEU A 64 12.17 12.35 -1.07
C LEU A 64 13.51 11.85 -1.61
N ALA A 65 14.31 11.21 -0.75
CA ALA A 65 15.47 10.49 -1.22
C ALA A 65 15.01 9.32 -2.13
N PRO A 66 15.78 8.95 -3.17
CA PRO A 66 15.40 7.87 -4.08
C PRO A 66 15.10 6.55 -3.35
N GLU A 67 15.80 6.31 -2.24
CA GLU A 67 15.61 5.17 -1.34
C GLU A 67 14.31 5.21 -0.52
N ASP A 68 13.76 6.39 -0.24
CA ASP A 68 12.48 6.57 0.46
C ASP A 68 11.28 6.57 -0.49
N VAL A 69 11.52 6.64 -1.80
CA VAL A 69 10.44 6.54 -2.78
C VAL A 69 9.86 5.14 -2.73
N ILE A 70 8.55 5.08 -2.49
CA ILE A 70 7.78 3.84 -2.56
C ILE A 70 7.39 3.61 -4.03
N PRO A 71 7.74 2.47 -4.62
CA PRO A 71 7.33 2.16 -5.98
C PRO A 71 5.81 2.00 -6.06
N PRO A 72 5.16 2.46 -7.14
CA PRO A 72 3.71 2.37 -7.28
C PRO A 72 3.20 0.94 -7.55
N VAL A 73 4.11 0.00 -7.83
CA VAL A 73 3.82 -1.42 -8.07
C VAL A 73 4.98 -2.26 -7.49
N LEU A 74 4.65 -3.32 -6.76
CA LEU A 74 5.58 -4.31 -6.22
C LEU A 74 5.18 -5.69 -6.74
N GLU A 75 6.05 -6.35 -7.52
CA GLU A 75 5.79 -7.69 -8.09
C GLU A 75 4.41 -7.86 -8.74
N GLY A 76 3.99 -6.84 -9.50
CA GLY A 76 2.69 -6.81 -10.17
C GLY A 76 1.52 -6.37 -9.28
N VAL A 77 1.73 -6.20 -7.98
CA VAL A 77 0.72 -5.72 -7.03
C VAL A 77 0.79 -4.20 -6.95
N PRO A 78 -0.30 -3.47 -7.23
CA PRO A 78 -0.33 -2.02 -7.08
C PRO A 78 -0.13 -1.63 -5.60
N VAL A 79 0.60 -0.53 -5.38
CA VAL A 79 0.83 0.04 -4.05
C VAL A 79 0.02 1.32 -3.93
N ASP A 80 -0.83 1.38 -2.92
CA ASP A 80 -1.63 2.55 -2.59
C ASP A 80 -1.02 3.25 -1.37
N VAL A 81 -0.55 4.49 -1.56
CA VAL A 81 0.07 5.27 -0.49
C VAL A 81 -0.99 6.19 0.10
N VAL A 82 -1.39 5.90 1.34
CA VAL A 82 -2.39 6.65 2.08
C VAL A 82 -1.71 7.49 3.13
N GLU A 83 -1.99 8.79 3.16
CA GLU A 83 -1.54 9.64 4.25
C GLU A 83 -2.48 9.37 5.43
N THR A 84 -1.98 8.70 6.44
CA THR A 84 -2.71 8.59 7.70
C THR A 84 -2.46 9.88 8.45
N GLY A 85 -3.37 10.84 8.31
CA GLY A 85 -3.50 11.91 9.29
C GLY A 85 -3.65 11.31 10.70
N VAL A 86 -3.37 12.07 11.76
CA VAL A 86 -3.40 11.59 13.15
C VAL A 86 -4.67 10.76 13.38
N LEU A 87 -4.52 9.44 13.56
CA LEU A 87 -5.62 8.55 13.93
C LEU A 87 -6.15 9.04 15.27
N ARG A 88 -7.22 9.84 15.25
CA ARG A 88 -8.04 10.10 16.43
C ARG A 88 -9.05 8.97 16.49
N ALA A 89 -8.79 8.00 17.37
CA ALA A 89 -9.89 7.30 18.01
C ALA A 89 -10.64 8.36 18.85
N LEU A 90 -11.93 8.57 18.57
CA LEU A 90 -12.84 9.38 19.39
C LEU A 90 -13.42 8.52 20.51
#